data_AF-A0A3R6WX51-F1
#
_entry.id   AF-A0A3R6WX51-F1
#
_cell.length_a   1.000
_cell.length_b   1.000
_cell.length_c   1.000
_cell.angle_alpha   90.00
_cell.angle_beta   90.00
_cell.angle_gamma   90.00
#
_symmetry.space_group_name_H-M   'P 1'
#
loop_
_entity.id
_entity.type
_entity.pdbx_description
1 polymer ?
#
loop_
_entity_poly.entity_id
_entity_poly.type
_entity_poly.pdbx_seq_one_letter_code
_entity_poly.pdbx_strand_id
1 'polypeptide(L)'
;LRLDDLLPADATVYGSPSIRFAHRFQPFGRLQYPAPLSYDDFVTNCDFSQYKVLVYQSADECFKLARTRVDQVLAMAMPNREHVVPELKALVKVCVTNAVYLHQYTKQRHNLQTTNVVLGGVDALSIQDKKTAAVIIKYDVHPTYPTIQVKDPVSA
;
A
#
# COMPACT_ATOMS: atom_id res chain seq x y z
N LEU A 1 -3.93 5.72 -0.23
CA LEU A 1 -3.61 5.80 1.23
C LEU A 1 -3.08 7.17 1.64
N ARG A 2 -1.84 7.58 1.31
CA ARG A 2 -1.38 8.96 1.60
C ARG A 2 -2.20 10.02 0.86
N LEU A 3 -2.56 9.76 -0.40
CA LEU A 3 -3.49 10.60 -1.18
C LEU A 3 -4.91 10.70 -0.61
N ASP A 4 -5.25 9.85 0.35
CA ASP A 4 -6.57 9.80 0.98
C ASP A 4 -6.50 10.20 2.45
N ASP A 5 -5.39 10.82 2.86
CA ASP A 5 -5.13 11.29 4.22
C ASP A 5 -5.26 10.20 5.30
N LEU A 6 -5.13 8.93 4.89
CA LEU A 6 -5.19 7.77 5.78
C LEU A 6 -3.86 7.48 6.48
N LEU A 7 -2.77 7.97 5.89
CA LEU A 7 -1.45 7.93 6.51
C LEU A 7 -1.15 9.32 7.06
N PRO A 8 -0.70 9.44 8.32
CA PRO A 8 -0.36 10.73 8.88
C PRO A 8 0.75 11.39 8.05
N ALA A 9 0.69 12.71 7.94
CA ALA A 9 1.80 13.49 7.39
C ALA A 9 3.06 13.20 8.23
N ASP A 10 4.22 13.16 7.57
CA ASP A 10 5.52 12.89 8.22
C ASP A 10 6.02 14.11 9.01
N ALA A 11 5.15 14.65 9.87
CA ALA A 11 5.41 15.78 10.74
C ALA A 11 6.09 15.27 12.02
N THR A 12 7.41 15.36 12.06
CA THR A 12 8.20 14.98 13.23
C THR A 12 8.36 16.16 14.18
N VAL A 13 8.16 15.93 15.49
CA VAL A 13 8.41 16.95 16.54
C VAL A 13 9.91 17.28 16.64
N TYR A 14 10.77 16.29 16.39
CA TYR A 14 12.22 16.43 16.38
C TYR A 14 12.82 15.82 15.12
N GLY A 15 13.79 16.50 14.51
CA GLY A 15 14.42 16.10 13.25
C GLY A 15 13.63 16.50 12.00
N SER A 16 14.12 16.09 10.83
CA SER A 16 13.46 16.28 9.54
C SER A 16 13.26 14.94 8.81
N PRO A 17 12.26 14.85 7.92
CA PRO A 17 12.09 13.68 7.04
C PRO A 17 13.34 13.34 6.22
N SER A 18 14.09 14.35 5.78
CA SER A 18 15.35 14.17 5.03
C SER A 18 16.44 13.49 5.86
N ILE A 19 16.55 13.81 7.16
CA ILE A 19 17.51 13.15 8.05
C ILE A 19 17.13 11.69 8.27
N ARG A 20 15.83 11.39 8.46
CA ARG A 20 15.35 10.00 8.62
C ARG A 20 15.57 9.19 7.35
N PHE A 21 15.36 9.80 6.19
CA PHE A 21 15.70 9.20 4.89
C PHE A 21 17.18 8.84 4.83
N ALA A 22 18.07 9.82 5.09
CA ALA A 22 19.51 9.59 5.06
C ALA A 22 19.94 8.47 6.02
N HIS A 23 19.37 8.43 7.23
CA HIS A 23 19.65 7.36 8.20
C HIS A 23 19.15 5.99 7.71
N ARG A 24 17.96 5.91 7.11
CA ARG A 24 17.39 4.65 6.58
C ARG A 24 18.22 4.09 5.42
N PHE A 25 18.79 4.97 4.59
CA PHE A 25 19.58 4.59 3.42
C PHE A 25 21.10 4.61 3.65
N GLN A 26 21.57 4.96 4.86
CA GLN A 26 22.98 5.01 5.22
C GLN A 26 23.76 3.73 4.84
N PRO A 27 23.23 2.50 5.05
CA PRO A 27 23.97 1.28 4.69
C PRO A 27 24.32 1.19 3.20
N PHE A 28 23.52 1.81 2.33
CA PHE A 28 23.69 1.79 0.88
C PHE A 28 24.59 2.92 0.36
N GLY A 29 24.95 3.90 1.19
CA GLY A 29 25.75 5.05 0.76
C GLY A 29 27.18 4.70 0.33
N ARG A 30 27.67 3.49 0.63
CA ARG A 30 28.97 2.98 0.19
C ARG A 30 28.92 2.25 -1.16
N LEU A 31 27.72 1.95 -1.67
CA LEU A 31 27.57 1.26 -2.96
C LEU A 31 27.82 2.26 -4.08
N GLN A 32 28.72 1.91 -5.00
CA GLN A 32 28.99 2.74 -6.19
C GLN A 32 27.86 2.65 -7.21
N TYR A 33 27.21 1.50 -7.31
CA TYR A 33 26.13 1.24 -8.27
C TYR A 33 25.05 0.33 -7.67
N PRO A 34 23.76 0.56 -7.98
CA PRO A 34 23.23 1.77 -8.64
C PRO A 34 23.43 3.04 -7.80
N ALA A 35 23.41 4.21 -8.45
CA ALA A 35 23.61 5.49 -7.77
C ALA A 35 22.59 5.68 -6.62
N PRO A 36 23.00 6.18 -5.44
CA PRO A 36 22.09 6.38 -4.32
C PRO A 36 20.95 7.35 -4.66
N LEU A 37 19.72 6.97 -4.30
CA LEU A 37 18.53 7.83 -4.48
C LEU A 37 18.62 9.04 -3.55
N SER A 38 18.45 10.25 -4.09
CA SER A 38 18.38 11.47 -3.27
C SER A 38 17.00 11.62 -2.61
N TYR A 39 16.92 12.40 -1.54
CA TYR A 39 15.63 12.66 -0.88
C TYR A 39 14.65 13.40 -1.80
N ASP A 40 15.15 14.34 -2.61
CA ASP A 40 14.31 15.11 -3.53
C ASP A 40 13.76 14.24 -4.67
N ASP A 41 14.58 13.33 -5.20
CA ASP A 41 14.13 12.33 -6.17
C ASP A 41 13.09 11.39 -5.55
N PHE A 42 13.29 10.99 -4.29
CA PHE A 42 12.33 10.15 -3.57
C PHE A 42 10.96 10.85 -3.44
N VAL A 43 10.94 12.13 -3.05
CA VAL A 43 9.69 12.90 -2.90
C VAL A 43 9.00 13.07 -4.25
N THR A 44 9.77 13.40 -5.29
CA THR A 44 9.24 13.62 -6.65
C THR A 44 8.66 12.32 -7.22
N ASN A 45 9.36 11.20 -7.08
CA ASN A 45 8.90 9.90 -7.59
C ASN A 45 7.73 9.31 -6.80
N CYS A 46 7.54 9.74 -5.54
CA CYS A 46 6.42 9.31 -4.71
C CYS A 46 5.19 10.23 -4.82
N ASP A 47 5.23 11.29 -5.63
CA ASP A 47 4.07 12.14 -5.87
C ASP A 47 3.14 11.52 -6.91
N PHE A 48 2.09 10.87 -6.41
CA PHE A 48 1.03 10.26 -7.22
C PHE A 48 -0.24 11.13 -7.28
N SER A 49 -0.16 12.40 -6.88
CA SER A 49 -1.32 13.32 -6.83
C SER A 49 -2.05 13.42 -8.18
N GLN A 50 -1.30 13.35 -9.28
CA GLN A 50 -1.81 13.46 -10.65
C GLN A 50 -2.57 12.20 -11.12
N TYR A 51 -2.39 11.05 -10.47
CA TYR A 51 -2.85 9.74 -10.97
C TYR A 51 -3.82 9.02 -10.04
N LYS A 52 -4.53 9.76 -9.17
CA LYS A 52 -5.31 9.19 -8.05
C LYS A 52 -6.24 8.01 -8.40
N VAL A 53 -6.89 8.02 -9.57
CA VAL A 53 -7.78 6.93 -10.02
C VAL A 53 -6.98 5.76 -10.64
N LEU A 54 -5.93 6.08 -11.40
CA LEU A 54 -5.12 5.11 -12.14
C LEU A 54 -4.28 4.23 -11.21
N VAL A 55 -3.82 4.77 -10.07
CA VAL A 55 -2.98 4.03 -9.11
C VAL A 55 -3.71 2.80 -8.53
N TYR A 56 -5.01 2.91 -8.29
CA TYR A 56 -5.79 1.79 -7.76
C TYR A 56 -6.00 0.69 -8.80
N GLN A 57 -6.26 1.07 -10.06
CA GLN A 57 -6.40 0.13 -11.16
C GLN A 57 -5.06 -0.55 -11.48
N SER A 58 -3.97 0.22 -11.55
CA SER A 58 -2.65 -0.32 -11.82
C SER A 58 -2.17 -1.27 -10.72
N ALA A 59 -2.47 -0.98 -9.46
CA ALA A 59 -2.15 -1.88 -8.35
C ALA A 59 -2.89 -3.23 -8.47
N ASP A 60 -4.18 -3.22 -8.80
CA ASP A 60 -4.97 -4.45 -9.01
C ASP A 60 -4.44 -5.26 -10.21
N GLU A 61 -4.10 -4.60 -11.31
CA GLU A 61 -3.47 -5.24 -12.47
C GLU A 61 -2.10 -5.84 -12.12
N CYS A 62 -1.28 -5.13 -11.33
CA CYS A 62 0.01 -5.65 -10.87
C CYS A 62 -0.15 -6.92 -10.03
N PHE A 63 -1.14 -6.98 -9.13
CA PHE A 63 -1.38 -8.19 -8.33
C PHE A 63 -1.86 -9.37 -9.18
N LYS A 64 -2.72 -9.13 -10.18
CA LYS A 64 -3.15 -10.16 -11.13
C LYS A 64 -1.99 -10.66 -11.97
N LEU A 65 -1.16 -9.75 -12.50
CA LEU A 65 0.01 -10.09 -13.29
C LEU A 65 1.02 -10.91 -12.47
N ALA A 66 1.30 -10.49 -11.23
CA ALA A 66 2.19 -11.20 -10.32
C ALA A 66 1.72 -12.65 -10.09
N ARG A 67 0.42 -12.85 -9.84
CA ARG A 67 -0.16 -14.18 -9.73
C ARG A 67 0.07 -15.02 -11.00
N THR A 68 -0.25 -14.47 -12.17
CA THR A 68 -0.04 -15.18 -13.45
C THR A 68 1.42 -15.55 -13.67
N ARG A 69 2.36 -14.67 -13.30
CA ARG A 69 3.80 -14.96 -13.39
C ARG A 69 4.21 -16.08 -12.44
N VAL A 70 3.71 -16.10 -11.22
CA VAL A 70 3.98 -17.18 -10.28
C VAL A 70 3.39 -18.51 -10.78
N ASP A 71 2.17 -18.51 -11.32
CA ASP A 71 1.55 -19.72 -11.88
C ASP A 71 2.39 -20.27 -13.06
N GLN A 72 2.92 -19.39 -13.92
CA GLN A 72 3.85 -19.77 -15.00
C GLN A 72 5.13 -20.42 -14.44
N VAL A 73 5.72 -19.85 -13.38
CA VAL A 73 6.93 -20.38 -12.73
C VAL A 73 6.65 -21.74 -12.06
N LEU A 74 5.47 -21.93 -11.46
CA LEU A 74 5.06 -23.19 -10.84
C LEU A 74 4.82 -24.31 -11.86
N ALA A 75 4.40 -23.94 -13.08
CA ALA A 75 4.22 -24.85 -14.20
C ALA A 75 5.57 -25.29 -14.83
N MET A 76 6.63 -24.51 -14.66
CA MET A 76 7.97 -24.88 -15.10
C MET A 76 8.58 -25.95 -14.20
N ALA A 77 9.39 -26.83 -14.79
CA ALA A 77 10.20 -27.79 -14.04
C ALA A 77 11.36 -27.04 -13.37
N MET A 78 11.29 -26.89 -12.05
CA MET A 78 12.33 -26.20 -11.27
C MET A 78 13.06 -27.17 -10.33
N PRO A 79 14.39 -27.03 -10.18
CA PRO A 79 15.12 -27.65 -9.07
C PRO A 79 14.64 -27.06 -7.72
N ASN A 80 14.67 -27.85 -6.65
CA ASN A 80 14.24 -27.44 -5.29
C ASN A 80 12.77 -27.01 -5.14
N ARG A 81 11.87 -27.66 -5.90
CA ARG A 81 10.42 -27.42 -5.86
C ARG A 81 9.83 -27.45 -4.44
N GLU A 82 10.33 -28.29 -3.55
CA GLU A 82 9.81 -28.45 -2.18
C GLU A 82 9.93 -27.19 -1.31
N HIS A 83 10.99 -26.39 -1.52
CA HIS A 83 11.25 -25.18 -0.72
C HIS A 83 10.66 -23.93 -1.39
N VAL A 84 10.69 -23.88 -2.72
CA VAL A 84 10.26 -22.71 -3.49
C VAL A 84 8.74 -22.64 -3.62
N VAL A 85 8.05 -23.79 -3.72
CA VAL A 85 6.58 -23.81 -3.89
C VAL A 85 5.84 -23.19 -2.70
N PRO A 86 6.17 -23.49 -1.43
CA PRO A 86 5.54 -22.83 -0.28
C PRO A 86 5.72 -21.31 -0.29
N GLU A 87 6.91 -20.83 -0.61
CA GLU A 87 7.23 -19.39 -0.67
C GLU A 87 6.45 -18.69 -1.78
N LEU A 88 6.42 -19.28 -2.98
CA LEU A 88 5.64 -18.76 -4.11
C LEU A 88 4.13 -18.74 -3.81
N LYS A 89 3.60 -19.77 -3.15
CA LYS A 89 2.19 -19.81 -2.72
C LYS A 89 1.90 -18.74 -1.68
N ALA A 90 2.81 -18.50 -0.73
CA ALA A 90 2.69 -17.43 0.25
C ALA A 90 2.66 -16.05 -0.43
N LEU A 91 3.53 -15.83 -1.42
CA LEU A 91 3.56 -14.58 -2.20
C LEU A 91 2.24 -14.35 -2.98
N VAL A 92 1.72 -15.39 -3.65
CA VAL A 92 0.41 -15.31 -4.33
C VAL A 92 -0.70 -15.00 -3.33
N LYS A 93 -0.67 -15.60 -2.14
CA LYS A 93 -1.65 -15.32 -1.09
C LYS A 93 -1.59 -13.86 -0.64
N VAL A 94 -0.40 -13.25 -0.53
CA VAL A 94 -0.26 -11.81 -0.26
C VAL A 94 -0.88 -10.98 -1.39
N CYS A 95 -0.54 -11.28 -2.65
CA CYS A 95 -1.09 -10.56 -3.80
C CYS A 95 -2.63 -10.61 -3.85
N VAL A 96 -3.21 -11.80 -3.67
CA VAL A 96 -4.68 -11.98 -3.65
C VAL A 96 -5.31 -11.23 -2.48
N THR A 97 -4.72 -11.33 -1.29
CA THR A 97 -5.25 -10.66 -0.08
C THR A 97 -5.23 -9.14 -0.25
N ASN A 98 -4.13 -8.58 -0.76
CA ASN A 98 -4.01 -7.14 -1.00
C ASN A 98 -4.95 -6.66 -2.11
N ALA A 99 -5.14 -7.43 -3.19
CA ALA A 99 -6.13 -7.12 -4.22
C ALA A 99 -7.55 -7.09 -3.67
N VAL A 100 -7.92 -8.06 -2.82
CA VAL A 100 -9.24 -8.09 -2.16
C VAL A 100 -9.41 -6.90 -1.23
N TYR A 101 -8.43 -6.57 -0.39
CA TYR A 101 -8.50 -5.41 0.49
C TYR A 101 -8.57 -4.09 -0.28
N LEU A 102 -7.87 -3.98 -1.40
CA LEU A 102 -7.97 -2.83 -2.29
C LEU A 102 -9.37 -2.68 -2.90
N HIS A 103 -9.97 -3.79 -3.34
CA HIS A 103 -11.32 -3.80 -3.89
C HIS A 103 -12.38 -3.46 -2.83
N GLN A 104 -12.25 -4.01 -1.62
CA GLN A 104 -13.11 -3.66 -0.48
C GLN A 104 -13.02 -2.17 -0.17
N TYR A 105 -11.82 -1.62 -0.08
CA TYR A 105 -11.58 -0.20 0.16
C TYR A 105 -12.18 0.68 -0.95
N THR A 106 -11.96 0.32 -2.21
CA THR A 106 -12.48 1.07 -3.37
C THR A 106 -14.02 1.09 -3.38
N LYS A 107 -14.65 -0.07 -3.10
CA LYS A 107 -16.11 -0.19 -3.01
C LYS A 107 -16.69 0.64 -1.87
N GLN A 108 -16.07 0.61 -0.68
CA GLN A 108 -16.47 1.43 0.46
C GLN A 108 -16.40 2.92 0.13
N ARG A 109 -15.32 3.36 -0.51
CA ARG A 109 -15.15 4.76 -0.94
C ARG A 109 -16.23 5.21 -1.92
N HIS A 110 -16.57 4.37 -2.89
CA HIS A 110 -17.64 4.66 -3.84
C HIS A 110 -19.00 4.81 -3.12
N ASN A 111 -19.29 3.95 -2.14
CA ASN A 111 -20.51 4.02 -1.35
C ASN A 111 -20.60 5.32 -0.52
N LEU A 112 -19.51 5.74 0.14
CA LEU A 112 -19.47 7.01 0.89
C LEU A 112 -19.70 8.24 -0.01
N GLN A 113 -19.16 8.23 -1.23
CA GLN A 113 -19.38 9.32 -2.19
C GLN A 113 -20.84 9.37 -2.64
N THR A 114 -21.47 8.22 -2.91
CA THR A 114 -22.88 8.18 -3.29
C THR A 114 -23.84 8.62 -2.18
N THR A 115 -23.58 8.29 -0.91
CA THR A 115 -24.41 8.76 0.21
C THR A 115 -24.32 10.26 0.42
N ASN A 116 -23.12 10.84 0.26
CA ASN A 116 -22.91 12.29 0.43
C ASN A 116 -23.52 13.11 -0.71
N VAL A 117 -23.67 12.53 -1.90
CA VAL A 117 -24.34 13.16 -3.04
C VAL A 117 -25.87 13.11 -2.91
N VAL A 118 -26.43 12.06 -2.29
CA VAL A 118 -27.88 11.92 -2.07
C VAL A 118 -28.38 12.78 -0.90
N LEU A 119 -27.55 13.01 0.12
CA LEU A 119 -27.85 13.85 1.29
C LEU A 119 -27.26 15.26 1.14
N GLY A 120 -27.65 15.98 0.09
CA GLY A 120 -27.16 17.33 -0.18
C GLY A 120 -27.29 18.26 1.03
N GLY A 121 -26.17 18.52 1.72
CA GLY A 121 -25.98 19.72 2.54
C GLY A 121 -26.18 19.62 4.06
N VAL A 122 -25.96 18.48 4.73
CA VAL A 122 -26.17 18.43 6.21
C VAL A 122 -24.92 18.12 7.06
N ASP A 123 -23.78 17.70 6.49
CA ASP A 123 -22.62 17.29 7.29
C ASP A 123 -21.68 18.43 7.73
N ALA A 124 -22.00 19.69 7.43
CA ALA A 124 -21.18 20.83 7.86
C ALA A 124 -21.25 21.14 9.36
N LEU A 125 -22.07 20.40 10.15
CA LEU A 125 -22.29 20.69 11.58
C LEU A 125 -22.08 19.49 12.52
N SER A 126 -21.56 18.37 12.03
CA SER A 126 -21.23 17.24 12.91
C SER A 126 -19.79 17.35 13.40
N ILE A 127 -19.60 17.89 14.61
CA ILE A 127 -18.37 17.68 15.40
C ILE A 127 -18.36 16.20 15.82
N GLN A 128 -18.12 15.31 14.87
CA GLN A 128 -17.72 13.95 15.19
C GLN A 128 -16.22 13.92 15.03
N ASP A 129 -15.53 13.63 16.14
CA ASP A 129 -14.12 13.26 16.15
C ASP A 129 -13.85 12.41 14.91
N LYS A 130 -13.04 12.94 13.98
CA LYS A 130 -12.59 12.22 12.80
C LYS A 130 -11.80 11.01 13.30
N LYS A 131 -12.49 9.90 13.59
CA LYS A 131 -11.84 8.63 13.85
C LYS A 131 -11.21 8.21 12.51
N THR A 132 -9.94 8.56 12.35
CA THR A 132 -9.16 8.27 11.16
C THR A 132 -9.16 6.76 10.95
N ALA A 133 -9.57 6.31 9.77
CA ALA A 133 -9.56 4.88 9.46
C ALA A 133 -8.15 4.30 9.69
N ALA A 134 -8.08 3.18 10.38
CA ALA A 134 -6.82 2.59 10.81
C ALA A 134 -6.21 1.76 9.68
N VAL A 135 -4.98 2.10 9.28
CA VAL A 135 -4.19 1.27 8.36
C VAL A 135 -3.47 0.20 9.18
N ILE A 136 -3.84 -1.07 8.95
CA ILE A 136 -3.27 -2.23 9.63
C ILE A 136 -2.33 -2.94 8.67
N ILE A 137 -1.07 -3.09 9.07
CA ILE A 137 -0.02 -3.77 8.32
C ILE A 137 0.30 -5.08 9.05
N LYS A 138 0.14 -6.23 8.38
CA LYS A 138 0.37 -7.56 8.95
C LYS A 138 1.36 -8.37 8.12
N TYR A 139 2.14 -9.24 8.78
CA TYR A 139 3.14 -10.12 8.14
C TYR A 139 2.82 -11.61 8.31
N ASP A 140 1.57 -11.95 8.62
CA ASP A 140 1.13 -13.31 8.95
C ASP A 140 1.27 -14.30 7.78
N VAL A 141 1.29 -13.80 6.54
CA VAL A 141 1.34 -14.62 5.32
C VAL A 141 2.75 -14.77 4.77
N HIS A 142 3.56 -13.70 4.83
CA HIS A 142 4.92 -13.69 4.30
C HIS A 142 5.80 -12.77 5.18
N PRO A 143 7.02 -13.20 5.56
CA PRO A 143 7.88 -12.44 6.47
C PRO A 143 8.30 -11.08 5.91
N THR A 144 8.51 -11.00 4.59
CA THR A 144 9.01 -9.78 3.92
C THR A 144 7.92 -8.89 3.32
N TYR A 145 6.76 -9.44 2.98
CA TYR A 145 5.73 -8.74 2.22
C TYR A 145 4.45 -8.64 3.04
N PRO A 146 4.05 -7.43 3.45
CA PRO A 146 2.89 -7.28 4.31
C PRO A 146 1.58 -7.34 3.55
N THR A 147 0.52 -7.69 4.28
CA THR A 147 -0.84 -7.38 3.89
C THR A 147 -1.26 -6.04 4.50
N ILE A 148 -1.91 -5.20 3.69
CA ILE A 148 -2.29 -3.84 4.09
C ILE A 148 -3.81 -3.74 4.05
N GLN A 149 -4.43 -3.59 5.21
CA GLN A 149 -5.87 -3.45 5.36
C GLN A 149 -6.20 -2.06 5.89
N VAL A 150 -7.20 -1.40 5.31
CA VAL A 150 -7.81 -0.20 5.87
C VAL A 150 -9.07 -0.63 6.61
N LYS A 151 -9.15 -0.36 7.91
CA LYS A 151 -10.37 -0.60 8.70
C LYS A 151 -10.97 0.73 9.14
N ASP A 152 -12.26 0.90 8.88
CA ASP A 152 -13.02 1.99 9.46
C ASP A 152 -13.31 1.70 10.94
N PRO A 153 -13.36 2.75 11.78
CA PRO A 153 -13.61 2.66 13.22
C PRO A 153 -15.02 2.16 13.60
N VAL A 154 -15.91 1.93 12.63
CA VAL A 154 -17.33 1.59 12.85
C VAL A 154 -17.58 0.06 12.80
N SER A 155 -16.55 -0.76 12.54
CA SER A 155 -16.68 -2.23 12.48
C SER A 155 -15.93 -2.95 13.61
N ALA A 156 -16.13 -2.49 14.86
CA ALA A 156 -15.81 -3.22 16.07
C ALA A 156 -17.09 -3.47 16.87
#